data_AF-A0A1S7FUW0-F1
#
_entry.id   AF-A0A1S7FUW0-F1
#
_cell.length_a   1.000
_cell.length_b   1.000
_cell.length_c   1.000
_cell.angle_alpha   90.00
_cell.angle_beta   90.00
_cell.angle_gamma   90.00
#
_symmetry.space_group_name_H-M   'P 1'
#
loop_
_entity.id
_entity.type
_entity.pdbx_description
1 polymer ?
#
loop_
_entity_poly.entity_id
_entity_poly.type
_entity_poly.pdbx_seq_one_letter_code
_entity_poly.pdbx_strand_id
1 'polypeptide(L)'
;MRKLVIVGILLVIMTTVGMMTLNHYNTKRIAEEKIVQYIEQQKIPKENIYNETFTWDWENSGHYIKQFNVKGDDSRITYQYSFIAKDKPIVFIPYTSTAFEVKVKYPAPEIK
;
A
#
# COMPACT_ATOMS: atom_id res chain seq x y z
N MET A 1 33.46 -28.92 16.49
CA MET A 1 33.49 -27.47 16.17
C MET A 1 32.70 -27.12 14.91
N ARG A 2 33.03 -27.63 13.72
CA ARG A 2 32.35 -27.27 12.45
C ARG A 2 30.80 -27.39 12.48
N LYS A 3 30.25 -28.45 13.08
CA LYS A 3 28.79 -28.62 13.21
C LYS A 3 28.12 -27.56 14.11
N LEU A 4 28.77 -27.18 15.22
CA LEU A 4 28.26 -26.14 16.12
C LEU A 4 28.30 -24.76 15.47
N VAL A 5 29.32 -24.47 14.66
CA VAL A 5 29.40 -23.24 13.87
C VAL A 5 28.26 -23.16 12.86
N ILE A 6 27.97 -24.26 12.14
CA ILE A 6 26.86 -24.31 11.18
C ILE A 6 25.51 -24.10 11.88
N VAL A 7 25.28 -24.74 13.03
CA VAL A 7 24.06 -24.55 13.83
C VAL A 7 23.93 -23.10 14.31
N GLY A 8 25.03 -22.49 14.75
CA GLY A 8 25.06 -21.07 15.14
C GLY A 8 24.67 -20.15 13.98
N ILE A 9 25.21 -20.36 12.78
CA ILE A 9 24.87 -19.57 11.59
C ILE A 9 23.39 -19.74 11.23
N LEU A 10 22.87 -20.97 11.23
CA LEU A 10 21.46 -21.23 10.94
C LEU A 10 20.51 -20.55 11.93
N LEU A 11 20.85 -20.52 13.21
CA LEU A 11 20.08 -19.80 14.23
C LEU A 11 20.07 -18.28 14.00
N VAL A 12 21.19 -17.70 13.58
CA VAL A 12 21.27 -16.28 13.23
C VAL A 12 20.42 -15.98 11.98
N ILE A 13 20.45 -16.84 10.97
CA ILE A 13 19.61 -16.67 9.77
C ILE A 13 18.12 -16.78 10.14
N MET A 14 17.72 -17.77 10.93
CA MET A 14 16.32 -17.92 11.33
C MET A 14 15.81 -16.72 12.16
N THR A 15 16.63 -16.22 13.08
CA THR A 15 16.23 -15.06 13.90
C THR A 15 16.12 -13.79 13.07
N THR A 16 17.07 -13.53 12.17
CA THR A 16 17.02 -12.36 11.27
C THR A 16 15.83 -12.41 10.31
N VAL A 17 15.59 -13.55 9.65
CA VAL A 17 14.42 -13.75 8.77
C VAL A 17 13.11 -13.61 9.55
N GLY A 18 13.04 -14.17 10.76
CA GLY A 18 11.87 -14.03 11.64
C GLY A 18 11.56 -12.58 11.97
N MET A 19 12.57 -11.79 12.38
CA MET A 19 12.39 -10.36 12.67
C MET A 19 11.97 -9.56 11.43
N MET A 20 12.58 -9.82 10.28
CA MET A 20 12.21 -9.15 9.03
C MET A 20 10.75 -9.42 8.64
N THR A 21 10.33 -10.67 8.77
CA THR A 21 8.95 -11.11 8.46
C THR A 21 7.94 -10.44 9.38
N LEU A 22 8.20 -10.41 10.70
CA LEU A 22 7.36 -9.71 11.68
C LEU A 22 7.24 -8.22 11.38
N ASN A 23 8.37 -7.56 11.07
CA ASN A 23 8.36 -6.15 10.71
C ASN A 23 7.59 -5.87 9.43
N HIS A 24 7.69 -6.76 8.43
CA HIS A 24 6.94 -6.67 7.19
C HIS A 24 5.43 -6.76 7.45
N TYR A 25 4.96 -7.76 8.20
CA TYR A 25 3.54 -7.89 8.55
C TYR A 25 3.01 -6.68 9.33
N ASN A 26 3.76 -6.16 10.30
CA ASN A 26 3.34 -4.98 11.05
C ASN A 26 3.26 -3.74 10.16
N THR A 27 4.23 -3.55 9.27
CA THR A 27 4.22 -2.42 8.33
C THR A 27 3.08 -2.55 7.33
N LYS A 28 2.78 -3.75 6.83
CA LYS A 28 1.62 -4.04 5.97
C LYS A 28 0.32 -3.59 6.63
N ARG A 29 0.08 -4.02 7.88
CA ARG A 29 -1.12 -3.66 8.63
C ARG A 29 -1.26 -2.14 8.80
N ILE A 30 -0.17 -1.47 9.16
CA ILE A 30 -0.16 0.00 9.30
C ILE A 30 -0.48 0.69 7.96
N ALA A 31 0.07 0.18 6.85
CA ALA A 31 -0.20 0.71 5.53
C ALA A 31 -1.68 0.58 5.15
N GLU A 32 -2.29 -0.60 5.37
CA GLU A 32 -3.71 -0.85 5.13
C GLU A 32 -4.58 0.12 5.95
N GLU A 33 -4.32 0.23 7.25
CA GLU A 33 -5.08 1.11 8.16
C GLU A 33 -5.01 2.58 7.73
N LYS A 34 -3.81 3.09 7.42
CA LYS A 34 -3.64 4.49 7.01
C LYS A 34 -4.30 4.78 5.67
N ILE A 35 -4.21 3.86 4.71
CA ILE A 35 -4.87 4.05 3.42
C ILE A 35 -6.39 4.01 3.58
N VAL A 36 -6.94 3.10 4.39
CA VAL A 36 -8.37 3.05 4.69
C VAL A 36 -8.85 4.35 5.33
N GLN A 37 -8.12 4.86 6.33
CA GLN A 37 -8.42 6.15 6.96
C GLN A 37 -8.41 7.30 5.94
N TYR A 38 -7.46 7.32 5.02
CA TYR A 38 -7.38 8.32 3.97
C TYR A 38 -8.58 8.26 3.01
N ILE A 39 -8.99 7.04 2.61
CA ILE A 39 -10.18 6.82 1.78
C ILE A 39 -11.46 7.26 2.50
N GLU A 40 -11.56 7.00 3.81
CA GLU A 40 -12.68 7.43 4.63
C GLU A 40 -12.75 8.97 4.73
N GLN A 41 -11.60 9.66 4.81
CA GLN A 41 -11.53 11.12 4.75
C GLN A 41 -12.02 11.68 3.41
N GLN A 42 -11.77 10.97 2.30
CA GLN A 42 -12.32 11.29 0.97
C GLN A 42 -13.82 10.99 0.85
N LYS A 43 -14.41 10.31 1.84
CA LYS A 43 -15.83 9.94 1.88
C LYS A 43 -16.26 9.08 0.69
N ILE A 44 -15.38 8.18 0.22
CA ILE A 44 -15.71 7.22 -0.84
C ILE A 44 -16.58 6.10 -0.22
N PRO A 45 -17.82 5.89 -0.69
CA PRO A 45 -18.66 4.82 -0.18
C PRO A 45 -18.08 3.44 -0.55
N LYS A 46 -18.00 2.51 0.41
CA LYS A 46 -17.35 1.20 0.20
C LYS A 46 -18.06 0.37 -0.87
N GLU A 47 -19.39 0.49 -0.97
CA GLU A 47 -20.24 -0.15 -1.98
C GLU A 47 -19.97 0.33 -3.42
N ASN A 48 -19.30 1.48 -3.56
CA ASN A 48 -18.89 2.03 -4.85
C ASN A 48 -17.47 1.62 -5.25
N ILE A 49 -16.69 1.02 -4.36
CA ILE A 49 -15.34 0.54 -4.65
C ILE A 49 -15.43 -0.84 -5.30
N TYR A 50 -14.69 -1.05 -6.39
CA TYR A 50 -14.56 -2.34 -7.06
C TYR A 50 -13.17 -2.53 -7.68
N ASN A 51 -12.83 -3.76 -8.08
CA ASN A 51 -11.49 -4.14 -8.57
C ASN A 51 -10.37 -3.73 -7.62
N GLU A 52 -10.56 -3.99 -6.33
CA GLU A 52 -9.62 -3.62 -5.29
C GLU A 52 -8.39 -4.54 -5.30
N THR A 53 -7.21 -3.94 -5.26
CA THR A 53 -5.95 -4.65 -5.05
C THR A 53 -5.15 -3.96 -3.95
N PHE A 54 -4.40 -4.76 -3.20
CA PHE A 54 -3.44 -4.26 -2.22
C PHE A 54 -2.15 -5.07 -2.32
N THR A 55 -1.07 -4.42 -2.74
CA THR A 55 0.18 -5.06 -3.13
C THR A 55 1.37 -4.38 -2.50
N TRP A 56 2.44 -5.14 -2.31
CA TRP A 56 3.74 -4.59 -1.95
C TRP A 56 4.59 -4.51 -3.21
N ASP A 57 4.94 -3.30 -3.63
CA ASP A 57 5.73 -3.02 -4.82
C ASP A 57 7.22 -3.20 -4.52
N TRP A 58 7.62 -4.45 -4.30
CA TRP A 58 9.00 -4.81 -3.95
C TRP A 58 9.98 -4.58 -5.11
N GLU A 59 9.50 -4.53 -6.35
CA GLU A 59 10.32 -4.37 -7.55
C GLU A 59 10.78 -2.93 -7.76
N ASN A 60 9.95 -1.93 -7.46
CA ASN A 60 10.29 -0.53 -7.77
C ASN A 60 10.62 0.31 -6.54
N SER A 61 9.82 0.22 -5.47
CA SER A 61 9.83 1.24 -4.41
C SER A 61 9.78 0.70 -2.98
N GLY A 62 9.39 -0.56 -2.81
CA GLY A 62 9.07 -1.14 -1.50
C GLY A 62 7.82 -0.55 -0.86
N HIS A 63 7.00 0.21 -1.60
CA HIS A 63 5.78 0.82 -1.09
C HIS A 63 4.63 -0.18 -1.02
N TYR A 64 3.68 0.09 -0.13
CA TYR A 64 2.39 -0.58 -0.16
C TYR A 64 1.42 0.22 -1.00
N ILE A 65 0.84 -0.41 -2.01
CA ILE A 65 0.00 0.23 -2.99
C ILE A 65 -1.41 -0.38 -2.91
N LYS A 66 -2.41 0.48 -2.73
CA LYS A 66 -3.82 0.13 -2.88
C LYS A 66 -4.36 0.74 -4.17
N GLN A 67 -5.02 -0.07 -4.99
CA GLN A 67 -5.68 0.40 -6.21
C GLN A 67 -7.13 -0.06 -6.24
N PHE A 68 -8.01 0.76 -6.80
CA PHE A 68 -9.38 0.37 -7.11
C PHE A 68 -10.02 1.31 -8.14
N ASN A 69 -11.18 0.92 -8.65
CA ASN A 69 -12.07 1.76 -9.44
C ASN A 69 -13.30 2.17 -8.61
N VAL A 70 -13.95 3.26 -9.00
CA VAL A 70 -15.12 3.80 -8.28
C VAL A 70 -16.34 3.84 -9.18
N LYS A 71 -17.49 3.32 -8.71
CA LYS A 71 -18.75 3.33 -9.44
C LYS A 71 -19.24 4.76 -9.67
N GLY A 72 -19.68 5.02 -10.90
CA GLY A 72 -20.12 6.35 -11.32
C GLY A 72 -18.99 7.34 -11.56
N ASP A 73 -17.73 6.88 -11.56
CA ASP A 73 -16.61 7.57 -12.20
C ASP A 73 -16.29 6.88 -13.54
N ASP A 74 -15.38 7.45 -14.34
CA ASP A 74 -14.91 6.79 -15.56
C ASP A 74 -14.22 5.47 -15.19
N SER A 75 -14.73 4.36 -15.74
CA SER A 75 -14.23 3.00 -15.50
C SER A 75 -12.74 2.79 -15.82
N ARG A 76 -12.15 3.67 -16.62
CA ARG A 76 -10.71 3.62 -16.98
C ARG A 76 -9.82 4.28 -15.92
N ILE A 77 -10.42 5.04 -15.00
CA ILE A 77 -9.68 5.72 -13.93
C ILE A 77 -9.42 4.72 -12.80
N THR A 78 -8.14 4.55 -12.48
CA THR A 78 -7.69 3.81 -11.32
C THR A 78 -7.29 4.79 -10.22
N TYR A 79 -7.88 4.64 -9.05
CA TYR A 79 -7.50 5.35 -7.84
C TYR A 79 -6.34 4.61 -7.21
N GLN A 80 -5.16 5.23 -7.13
CA GLN A 80 -3.98 4.63 -6.51
C GLN A 80 -3.58 5.39 -5.24
N TYR A 81 -3.36 4.63 -4.18
CA TYR A 81 -2.86 5.10 -2.89
C TYR A 81 -1.54 4.40 -2.59
N SER A 82 -0.49 5.19 -2.35
CA SER A 82 0.83 4.69 -2.02
C SER A 82 1.19 5.06 -0.59
N PHE A 83 1.47 4.04 0.23
CA PHE A 83 2.10 4.19 1.54
C PHE A 83 3.61 4.00 1.40
N ILE A 84 4.34 5.10 1.62
CA ILE A 84 5.81 5.15 1.50
C ILE A 84 6.48 4.74 2.82
N ALA A 85 6.06 5.36 3.92
CA ALA A 85 6.60 5.12 5.26
C ALA A 85 5.63 5.61 6.34
N LYS A 86 5.85 5.19 7.59
CA LYS A 86 4.97 5.51 8.73
C LYS A 86 4.78 7.02 8.93
N ASP A 87 5.82 7.81 8.77
CA ASP A 87 5.77 9.27 9.06
C ASP A 87 5.58 10.12 7.79
N LYS A 88 5.21 9.49 6.68
CA LYS A 88 4.92 10.16 5.41
C LYS A 88 3.41 10.18 5.16
N PRO A 89 2.90 11.22 4.49
CA PRO A 89 1.51 11.24 4.07
C PRO A 89 1.24 10.13 3.05
N ILE A 90 -0.01 9.70 2.96
CA ILE A 90 -0.47 8.85 1.85
C ILE A 90 -0.43 9.67 0.58
N VAL A 91 0.17 9.09 -0.46
CA VAL A 91 0.23 9.70 -1.79
C VAL A 91 -0.92 9.14 -2.62
N PHE A 92 -1.85 10.02 -3.00
CA PHE A 92 -2.97 9.68 -3.88
C PHE A 92 -2.68 10.17 -5.30
N ILE A 93 -2.65 9.25 -6.26
CA ILE A 93 -2.40 9.55 -7.68
C ILE A 93 -3.43 8.77 -8.51
N PRO A 94 -4.54 9.40 -8.93
CA PRO A 94 -5.41 8.76 -9.89
C PRO A 94 -4.77 8.78 -11.28
N TYR A 95 -4.92 7.70 -12.03
CA TYR A 95 -4.40 7.61 -13.39
C TYR A 95 -5.35 6.89 -14.33
N THR A 96 -5.18 7.13 -15.63
CA THR A 96 -5.89 6.46 -16.72
C THR A 96 -4.93 6.34 -17.90
N SER A 97 -5.10 5.33 -18.74
CA SER A 97 -4.26 5.11 -19.92
C SER A 97 -4.56 6.08 -21.07
N THR A 98 -5.66 6.84 -20.99
CA THR A 98 -6.21 7.57 -22.14
C THR A 98 -6.21 9.10 -22.00
N ALA A 99 -5.76 9.67 -20.88
CA ALA A 99 -5.81 11.10 -20.63
C ALA A 99 -4.59 11.61 -19.87
N PHE A 100 -4.14 12.83 -20.21
CA PHE A 100 -3.04 13.52 -19.54
C PHE A 100 -3.47 14.17 -18.22
N GLU A 101 -4.75 14.52 -18.08
CA GLU A 101 -5.33 15.07 -16.86
C GLU A 101 -6.46 14.15 -16.39
N VAL A 102 -6.39 13.71 -15.14
CA VAL A 102 -7.37 12.79 -14.55
C VAL A 102 -8.27 13.54 -13.59
N LYS A 103 -9.53 13.74 -13.99
CA LYS A 103 -10.55 14.32 -13.12
C LYS A 103 -11.30 13.20 -12.42
N VAL A 104 -11.20 13.17 -11.10
CA VAL A 104 -11.82 12.16 -10.25
C VAL A 104 -13.04 12.72 -9.53
N LYS A 105 -14.04 11.85 -9.31
CA LYS A 105 -15.21 12.18 -8.50
C LYS A 105 -14.86 12.45 -7.03
N TYR A 106 -13.85 11.77 -6.49
CA TYR A 106 -13.40 11.92 -5.11
C TYR A 106 -11.91 12.35 -5.06
N PRO A 107 -11.62 13.66 -5.04
CA PRO A 107 -10.24 14.17 -5.01
C PRO A 107 -9.56 13.92 -3.65
N ALA A 108 -8.25 14.16 -3.57
CA ALA A 108 -7.50 14.11 -2.30
C ALA A 108 -8.20 14.97 -1.23
N PRO A 109 -8.23 14.55 0.05
CA PRO A 109 -8.70 15.40 1.14
C PRO A 109 -7.85 16.67 1.21
N GLU A 110 -8.50 17.81 1.50
CA GLU A 110 -7.78 19.04 1.80
C GLU A 110 -6.98 18.86 3.10
N ILE A 111 -5.66 19.08 3.02
CA ILE A 111 -4.81 19.14 4.21
C ILE A 111 -5.07 20.51 4.86
N LYS A 112 -5.78 20.51 5.99
CA LYS A 112 -5.97 21.72 6.81
C LYS A 112 -4.75 22.01 7.67
#